data_AF-A0A2M8T8L7-F1
#
_entry.id   AF-A0A2M8T8L7-F1
#
_cell.length_a   1.000
_cell.length_b   1.000
_cell.length_c   1.000
_cell.angle_alpha   90.00
_cell.angle_beta   90.00
_cell.angle_gamma   90.00
#
_symmetry.space_group_name_H-M   'P 1'
#
loop_
_entity.id
_entity.type
_entity.pdbx_description
1 polymer ?
#
loop_
_entity_poly.entity_id
_entity_poly.type
_entity_poly.pdbx_seq_one_letter_code
_entity_poly.pdbx_strand_id
1 'polypeptide(L)'
;MKNSTKRKGFTLIELIIVIAIIAILAAILVPSVSAYKKKAEKSSIQASARTLSHAIDAYNADDHVSEIDSYNSSAQKLIVGDINPAKVPSCLKDKSKDQIDNIASGNFTIVKENGLKTIINIGN
;
A
#
# COMPACT_ATOMS: atom_id res chain seq x y z
N MET A 1 -44.65 29.23 -39.36
CA MET A 1 -43.18 29.42 -39.51
C MET A 1 -42.45 28.24 -38.91
N LYS A 2 -41.50 27.62 -39.63
CA LYS A 2 -40.70 26.48 -39.15
C LYS A 2 -39.26 26.95 -38.97
N ASN A 3 -38.84 27.18 -37.73
CA ASN A 3 -37.47 27.59 -37.40
C ASN A 3 -36.53 26.39 -37.57
N SER A 4 -35.65 26.43 -38.58
CA SER A 4 -34.57 25.47 -38.76
C SER A 4 -33.36 25.87 -37.93
N THR A 5 -33.23 25.32 -36.73
CA THR A 5 -32.04 25.48 -35.90
C THR A 5 -30.83 24.82 -36.58
N LYS A 6 -29.88 25.61 -37.10
CA LYS A 6 -28.61 25.10 -37.63
C LYS A 6 -27.89 24.32 -36.54
N ARG A 7 -27.72 23.00 -36.72
CA ARG A 7 -26.89 22.19 -35.83
C ARG A 7 -25.43 22.56 -36.07
N LYS A 8 -24.74 23.04 -35.04
CA LYS A 8 -23.29 23.23 -35.05
C LYS A 8 -22.64 21.85 -34.92
N GLY A 9 -21.77 21.50 -35.88
CA GLY A 9 -20.94 20.30 -35.82
C GLY A 9 -19.60 20.58 -35.15
N PHE A 10 -19.01 19.55 -34.55
CA PHE A 10 -17.67 19.61 -33.99
C PHE A 10 -16.64 19.63 -35.12
N THR A 11 -15.63 20.48 -35.03
CA THR A 11 -14.55 20.51 -36.04
C THR A 11 -13.47 19.49 -35.69
N LEU A 12 -12.82 18.92 -36.71
CA LEU A 12 -11.70 18.00 -36.48
C LEU A 12 -10.54 18.67 -35.75
N ILE A 13 -10.34 19.98 -35.97
CA ILE A 13 -9.28 20.74 -35.31
C ILE A 13 -9.54 20.90 -33.80
N GLU A 14 -10.78 21.12 -33.39
CA GLU A 14 -11.16 21.14 -31.97
C GLU A 14 -10.85 19.80 -31.29
N LEU A 15 -11.08 18.67 -31.99
CA LEU A 15 -10.78 17.36 -31.43
C LEU A 15 -9.27 17.12 -31.29
N ILE A 16 -8.49 17.51 -32.30
CA ILE A 16 -7.04 17.30 -32.33
C ILE A 16 -6.34 18.11 -31.24
N ILE A 17 -6.76 19.35 -31.00
CA ILE A 17 -6.17 20.18 -29.93
C ILE A 17 -6.47 19.58 -28.55
N VAL A 18 -7.68 19.05 -28.34
CA VAL A 18 -8.07 18.45 -27.05
C VAL A 18 -7.22 17.22 -26.73
N ILE A 19 -7.07 16.29 -27.68
CA ILE A 19 -6.24 15.10 -27.46
C ILE A 19 -4.76 15.47 -27.28
N ALA A 20 -4.27 16.52 -27.95
CA ALA A 20 -2.91 17.02 -27.78
C ALA A 20 -2.66 17.53 -26.35
N ILE A 21 -3.59 18.31 -25.79
CA ILE A 21 -3.48 18.79 -24.40
C ILE A 21 -3.57 17.63 -23.40
N ILE A 22 -4.50 16.68 -23.61
CA ILE A 22 -4.62 15.49 -22.75
C ILE A 22 -3.33 14.67 -22.77
N ALA A 23 -2.69 14.50 -23.92
CA ALA A 23 -1.44 13.76 -24.04
C ALA A 23 -0.30 14.41 -23.24
N ILE A 24 -0.17 15.73 -23.29
CA ILE A 24 0.83 16.49 -22.51
C ILE A 24 0.60 16.32 -21.00
N LEU A 25 -0.66 16.48 -20.55
CA LEU A 25 -1.00 16.31 -19.13
C LEU A 25 -0.76 14.87 -18.65
N ALA A 26 -1.15 13.87 -19.46
CA ALA A 26 -0.96 12.47 -19.14
C ALA A 26 0.52 12.10 -19.02
N ALA A 27 1.39 12.64 -19.89
CA ALA A 27 2.83 12.38 -19.86
C ALA A 27 3.48 12.80 -18.53
N ILE A 28 3.02 13.91 -17.93
CA ILE A 28 3.52 14.40 -16.63
C ILE A 28 2.89 13.61 -15.47
N LEU A 29 1.62 13.22 -15.60
CA LEU A 29 0.85 12.59 -14.52
C LEU A 29 1.27 11.14 -14.22
N VAL A 30 1.53 10.33 -15.25
CA VAL A 30 1.84 8.88 -15.11
C VAL A 30 3.04 8.57 -14.20
N PRO A 31 4.23 9.20 -14.36
CA PRO A 31 5.37 8.90 -13.50
C PRO A 31 5.12 9.34 -12.04
N SER A 32 4.46 10.48 -11.86
CA SER A 32 4.15 11.06 -10.56
C SER A 32 3.23 10.14 -9.74
N VAL A 33 2.13 9.68 -10.33
CA VAL A 33 1.17 8.77 -9.68
C VAL A 33 1.83 7.45 -9.26
N SER A 34 2.75 6.93 -10.08
CA SER A 34 3.46 5.68 -9.78
C SER A 34 4.36 5.80 -8.54
N ALA A 35 5.05 6.94 -8.39
CA ALA A 35 5.86 7.22 -7.21
C ALA A 35 5.01 7.40 -5.94
N TYR A 36 3.90 8.13 -6.03
CA TYR A 36 2.97 8.32 -4.91
C TYR A 36 2.37 7.00 -4.43
N LYS A 37 1.98 6.10 -5.35
CA LYS A 37 1.48 4.76 -5.01
C LYS A 37 2.50 3.96 -4.19
N LYS A 38 3.77 3.94 -4.62
CA LYS A 38 4.85 3.24 -3.88
C LYS A 38 5.06 3.84 -2.49
N LYS A 39 5.02 5.16 -2.36
CA LYS A 39 5.15 5.84 -1.06
C LYS A 39 3.97 5.57 -0.14
N ALA A 40 2.75 5.58 -0.67
CA ALA A 40 1.54 5.23 0.08
C ALA A 40 1.56 3.76 0.55
N GLU A 41 1.98 2.84 -0.32
CA GLU A 41 2.16 1.43 0.01
C GLU A 41 3.20 1.26 1.15
N LYS A 42 4.36 1.95 1.05
CA LYS A 42 5.37 1.97 2.13
C LYS A 42 4.80 2.48 3.44
N SER A 43 4.09 3.62 3.41
CA SER A 43 3.48 4.20 4.61
C SER A 43 2.44 3.27 5.24
N SER A 44 1.63 2.58 4.42
CA SER A 44 0.60 1.65 4.90
C SER A 44 1.22 0.42 5.56
N ILE A 45 2.26 -0.16 4.95
CA ILE A 45 2.98 -1.31 5.51
C ILE A 45 3.66 -0.91 6.82
N GLN A 46 4.34 0.25 6.85
CA GLN A 46 5.02 0.74 8.04
C GLN A 46 4.03 0.98 9.20
N ALA A 47 2.87 1.58 8.94
CA ALA A 47 1.84 1.79 9.95
C ALA A 47 1.30 0.46 10.49
N SER A 48 1.04 -0.49 9.60
CA SER A 48 0.56 -1.83 9.99
C SER A 48 1.61 -2.59 10.82
N ALA A 49 2.89 -2.48 10.45
CA ALA A 49 4.00 -3.09 11.19
C ALA A 49 4.14 -2.50 12.61
N ARG A 50 3.95 -1.19 12.78
CA ARG A 50 3.93 -0.56 14.12
C ARG A 50 2.80 -1.09 14.99
N THR A 51 1.58 -1.16 14.45
CA THR A 51 0.44 -1.72 15.17
C THR A 51 0.69 -3.17 15.56
N LEU A 52 1.27 -3.97 14.66
CA LEU A 52 1.60 -5.36 14.94
C LEU A 52 2.71 -5.50 15.99
N SER A 53 3.76 -4.69 15.90
CA SER A 53 4.85 -4.64 16.89
C SER A 53 4.30 -4.35 18.29
N HIS A 54 3.47 -3.32 18.43
CA HIS A 54 2.82 -2.99 19.71
C HIS A 54 1.91 -4.09 20.24
N ALA A 55 1.19 -4.79 19.36
CA ALA A 55 0.33 -5.88 19.77
C ALA A 55 1.13 -7.09 20.29
N ILE A 56 2.28 -7.38 19.67
CA ILE A 56 3.21 -8.40 20.15
C ILE A 56 3.81 -7.99 21.50
N ASP A 57 4.24 -6.73 21.65
CA ASP A 57 4.79 -6.22 22.91
C ASP A 57 3.76 -6.24 24.04
N ALA A 58 2.52 -5.83 23.76
CA ALA A 58 1.41 -5.86 24.72
C ALA A 58 1.10 -7.29 25.17
N TYR A 59 1.07 -8.24 24.23
CA TYR A 59 0.88 -9.65 24.54
C TYR A 59 2.03 -10.20 25.39
N ASN A 60 3.28 -9.94 25.02
CA ASN A 60 4.44 -10.42 25.77
C ASN A 60 4.54 -9.78 27.18
N ALA A 61 3.95 -8.60 27.38
CA ALA A 61 3.86 -7.96 28.68
C ALA A 61 2.80 -8.56 29.62
N ASP A 62 1.78 -9.26 29.10
CA ASP A 62 0.63 -9.78 29.86
C ASP A 62 0.88 -11.16 30.53
N ASP A 63 2.11 -11.41 31.01
CA ASP A 63 2.54 -12.65 31.71
C ASP A 63 2.09 -13.96 31.02
N HIS A 64 2.14 -13.97 29.69
CA HIS A 64 1.81 -15.17 28.92
C HIS A 64 2.99 -16.15 28.90
N VAL A 65 2.67 -17.44 29.05
CA VAL A 65 3.61 -18.59 29.19
C VAL A 65 4.54 -18.80 27.96
N SER A 66 4.36 -18.04 26.88
CA SER A 66 5.16 -18.16 25.67
C SER A 66 5.33 -16.80 25.01
N GLU A 67 6.57 -16.33 24.98
CA GLU A 67 6.98 -15.15 24.23
C GLU A 67 6.73 -15.39 22.72
N ILE A 68 6.06 -14.43 22.09
CA ILE A 68 5.81 -14.47 20.64
C ILE A 68 6.86 -13.61 19.96
N ASP A 69 7.62 -14.23 19.06
CA ASP A 69 8.66 -13.60 18.25
C ASP A 69 8.25 -13.46 16.77
N SER A 70 7.04 -13.87 16.37
CA SER A 70 6.57 -13.80 14.98
C SER A 70 5.06 -13.80 14.86
N TYR A 71 4.52 -13.08 13.86
CA TYR A 71 3.09 -13.04 13.55
C TYR A 71 2.65 -14.23 12.68
N ASN A 72 2.80 -15.44 13.20
CA ASN A 72 2.34 -16.66 12.52
C ASN A 72 0.85 -16.98 12.80
N SER A 73 0.29 -17.97 12.11
CA SER A 73 -1.12 -18.37 12.23
C SER A 73 -1.54 -18.82 13.65
N SER A 74 -0.60 -19.32 14.44
CA SER A 74 -0.83 -19.74 15.83
C SER A 74 -0.79 -18.53 16.79
N ALA A 75 0.14 -17.61 16.57
CA ALA A 75 0.24 -16.33 17.27
C ALA A 75 -0.95 -15.42 16.98
N GLN A 76 -1.49 -15.45 15.76
CA GLN A 76 -2.68 -14.70 15.38
C GLN A 76 -3.84 -14.90 16.33
N LYS A 77 -4.07 -16.14 16.80
CA LYS A 77 -5.16 -16.51 17.72
C LYS A 77 -4.97 -15.96 19.14
N LEU A 78 -3.73 -15.66 19.51
CA LEU A 78 -3.33 -15.16 20.83
C LEU A 78 -3.35 -13.62 20.89
N ILE A 79 -3.08 -12.95 19.75
CA ILE A 79 -3.04 -11.49 19.64
C ILE A 79 -4.39 -10.89 19.16
N VAL A 80 -5.45 -11.71 18.98
CA VAL A 80 -6.76 -11.30 18.38
C VAL A 80 -7.46 -10.20 19.16
N GLY A 81 -7.14 -10.02 20.45
CA GLY A 81 -7.75 -8.98 21.29
C GLY A 81 -7.54 -7.56 20.77
N ASP A 82 -6.37 -7.28 20.19
CA ASP A 82 -5.93 -5.91 19.86
C ASP A 82 -5.83 -5.63 18.35
N ILE A 83 -5.77 -6.67 17.51
CA ILE A 83 -5.63 -6.54 16.06
C ILE A 83 -6.54 -7.47 15.29
N ASN A 84 -7.27 -6.94 14.30
CA ASN A 84 -8.00 -7.76 13.34
C ASN A 84 -7.01 -8.44 12.37
N PRO A 85 -6.88 -9.78 12.42
CA PRO A 85 -5.88 -10.49 11.63
C PRO A 85 -6.13 -10.43 10.11
N ALA A 86 -7.37 -10.16 9.70
CA ALA A 86 -7.74 -9.96 8.30
C ALA A 86 -7.18 -8.65 7.72
N LYS A 87 -6.87 -7.67 8.58
CA LYS A 87 -6.35 -6.35 8.18
C LYS A 87 -4.82 -6.32 8.10
N VAL A 88 -4.13 -7.36 8.57
CA VAL A 88 -2.67 -7.42 8.50
C VAL A 88 -2.22 -7.80 7.08
N PRO A 89 -1.37 -6.97 6.43
CA PRO A 89 -0.81 -7.27 5.11
C PRO A 89 -0.11 -8.63 5.06
N SER A 90 -0.25 -9.35 3.95
CA SER A 90 0.36 -10.69 3.76
C SER A 90 1.88 -10.68 3.87
N CYS A 91 2.53 -9.58 3.49
CA CYS A 91 3.98 -9.40 3.57
C CYS A 91 4.55 -9.28 4.99
N LEU A 92 3.69 -9.19 6.02
CA LEU A 92 4.08 -9.14 7.44
C LEU A 92 3.78 -10.46 8.18
N LYS A 93 3.06 -11.41 7.57
CA LYS A 93 2.61 -12.66 8.21
C LYS A 93 3.69 -13.70 8.42
N ASP A 94 4.82 -13.53 7.76
CA ASP A 94 5.94 -14.45 7.73
C ASP A 94 7.20 -13.84 8.35
N LYS A 95 7.09 -12.68 8.98
CA LYS A 95 8.22 -11.93 9.54
C LYS A 95 8.35 -12.17 11.05
N SER A 96 9.59 -12.23 11.53
CA SER A 96 9.87 -12.19 12.97
C SER A 96 9.63 -10.79 13.54
N LYS A 97 9.60 -10.66 14.87
CA LYS A 97 9.39 -9.41 15.60
C LYS A 97 10.47 -8.40 15.26
N ASP A 98 11.75 -8.80 15.27
CA ASP A 98 12.86 -7.94 14.84
C ASP A 98 12.68 -7.41 13.41
N GLN A 99 12.20 -8.28 12.52
CA GLN A 99 11.91 -7.89 11.15
C GLN A 99 10.74 -6.90 11.07
N ILE A 100 9.68 -7.12 11.87
CA ILE A 100 8.54 -6.22 11.98
C ILE A 100 8.98 -4.86 12.56
N ASP A 101 9.88 -4.84 13.55
CA ASP A 101 10.40 -3.62 14.17
C ASP A 101 11.27 -2.80 13.20
N ASN A 102 12.10 -3.48 12.39
CA ASN A 102 12.84 -2.84 11.31
C ASN A 102 11.92 -2.24 10.23
N ILE A 103 10.81 -2.92 9.93
CA ILE A 103 9.81 -2.40 8.99
C ILE A 103 9.07 -1.20 9.63
N ALA A 104 8.73 -1.28 10.92
CA ALA A 104 8.06 -0.23 11.68
C ALA A 104 8.91 1.05 11.79
N SER A 105 10.24 0.91 11.94
CA SER A 105 11.20 2.02 11.95
C SER A 105 11.43 2.63 10.56
N GLY A 106 11.09 1.89 9.49
CA GLY A 106 11.17 2.36 8.10
C GLY A 106 12.41 1.89 7.33
N ASN A 107 13.21 1.03 7.95
CA ASN A 107 14.45 0.43 7.42
C ASN A 107 14.15 -0.75 6.49
N PHE A 108 13.29 -0.52 5.50
CA PHE A 108 12.93 -1.53 4.51
C PHE A 108 12.70 -0.94 3.13
N THR A 109 12.84 -1.81 2.14
CA THR A 109 12.57 -1.52 0.73
C THR A 109 11.48 -2.44 0.20
N ILE A 110 10.66 -1.90 -0.69
CA ILE A 110 9.58 -2.62 -1.36
C ILE A 110 10.07 -3.02 -2.74
N VAL A 111 10.13 -4.33 -2.99
CA VAL A 111 10.44 -4.91 -4.28
C VAL A 111 9.18 -5.58 -4.81
N LYS A 112 8.82 -5.36 -6.08
CA LYS A 112 7.71 -6.07 -6.71
C LYS A 112 8.26 -7.21 -7.55
N GLU A 113 7.96 -8.44 -7.16
CA GLU A 113 8.24 -9.65 -7.95
C GLU A 113 7.14 -9.81 -9.00
N ASN A 114 7.55 -9.91 -10.27
CA ASN A 114 6.67 -10.06 -11.44
C ASN A 114 5.58 -8.98 -11.57
N GLY A 115 5.78 -7.81 -10.94
CA GLY A 115 4.81 -6.71 -10.94
C GLY A 115 3.56 -6.91 -10.07
N LEU A 116 3.40 -8.08 -9.44
CA LEU A 116 2.18 -8.47 -8.71
C LEU A 116 2.41 -8.72 -7.21
N LYS A 117 3.56 -9.28 -6.83
CA LYS A 117 3.84 -9.66 -5.45
C LYS A 117 4.77 -8.66 -4.78
N THR A 118 4.31 -8.07 -3.68
CA THR A 118 5.13 -7.16 -2.86
C THR A 118 6.01 -7.97 -1.92
N ILE A 119 7.31 -7.91 -2.15
CA ILE A 119 8.36 -8.43 -1.28
C ILE A 119 8.96 -7.27 -0.48
N ILE A 120 9.20 -7.51 0.80
CA ILE A 120 9.92 -6.59 1.67
C ILE A 120 11.35 -7.10 1.82
N ASN A 121 12.33 -6.27 1.44
CA ASN A 121 13.73 -6.52 1.75
C ASN A 121 14.14 -5.60 2.91
N ILE A 122 14.67 -6.20 3.98
CA ILE A 122 15.12 -5.52 5.19
C ILE A 122 16.64 -5.38 5.04
N GLY A 123 17.16 -4.16 5.19
CA GLY A 123 18.61 -3.98 5.19
C GLY A 123 19.20 -4.74 6.37
N ASN A 124 20.19 -5.59 6.09
CA ASN A 124 21.04 -6.18 7.15
C ASN A 124 21.70 -5.09 7.97
#